data_AF-A0A0J9ENU5-F1
#
_entry.id   AF-A0A0J9ENU5-F1
#
_cell.length_a   1.000
_cell.length_b   1.000
_cell.length_c   1.000
_cell.angle_alpha   90.00
_cell.angle_beta   90.00
_cell.angle_gamma   90.00
#
_symmetry.space_group_name_H-M   'P 1'
#
loop_
_entity.id
_entity.type
_entity.pdbx_description
1 polymer ?
#
loop_
_entity_poly.entity_id
_entity_poly.type
_entity_poly.pdbx_seq_one_letter_code
_entity_poly.pdbx_strand_id
1 'polypeptide(L)'
;MISPGGLVEKPGMYRGEPDAWVYCDRFSYDEGDTVSLKTHTTAEKYDIEIIRDGYQPKFVFLRTSLPGRTCDTPHDAYAVGCGWPEALSIHLEEGKWEFAFYLVIIPIQEFHGRVY
;
A
#
# COMPACT_ATOMS: atom_id res chain seq x y z
N MET A 1 9.84 15.25 -23.92
CA MET A 1 9.87 14.96 -22.47
C MET A 1 8.63 15.63 -21.89
N ILE A 2 7.55 14.86 -21.67
CA ILE A 2 6.29 15.40 -21.14
C ILE A 2 6.44 15.40 -19.63
N SER A 3 6.70 16.56 -19.04
CA SER A 3 6.52 16.74 -17.59
C SER A 3 5.02 17.00 -17.39
N PRO A 4 4.29 16.17 -16.64
CA PRO A 4 2.90 16.46 -16.34
C PRO A 4 2.91 17.71 -15.48
N GLY A 5 2.43 18.84 -16.01
CA GLY A 5 2.34 20.12 -15.29
C GLY A 5 1.34 20.13 -14.12
N GLY A 6 0.95 18.95 -13.63
CA GLY A 6 0.09 18.77 -12.46
C GLY A 6 0.93 18.58 -11.20
N LEU A 7 0.32 18.85 -10.04
CA LEU A 7 0.88 18.50 -8.75
C LEU A 7 1.07 16.96 -8.71
N VAL A 8 2.32 16.52 -8.61
CA VAL A 8 2.63 15.12 -8.32
C VAL A 8 2.64 14.98 -6.82
N GLU A 9 1.61 14.31 -6.28
CA GLU A 9 1.61 13.95 -4.86
C GLU A 9 2.79 13.03 -4.57
N LYS A 10 3.47 13.28 -3.45
CA LYS A 10 4.62 12.52 -3.01
C LYS A 10 4.46 12.18 -1.53
N PRO A 11 4.90 10.99 -1.11
CA PRO A 11 4.99 10.64 0.30
C PRO A 11 5.87 11.64 1.07
N GLY A 12 5.44 12.02 2.26
CA GLY A 12 6.14 12.94 3.15
C GLY A 12 6.06 14.43 2.77
N MET A 13 5.18 14.81 1.84
CA MET A 13 5.02 16.23 1.43
C MET A 13 4.45 17.13 2.53
N TYR A 14 3.53 16.63 3.35
CA TYR A 14 2.84 17.39 4.38
C TYR A 14 3.37 17.03 5.77
N ARG A 15 4.25 17.88 6.32
CA ARG A 15 4.84 17.65 7.64
C ARG A 15 3.79 17.74 8.75
N GLY A 16 3.78 16.74 9.64
CA GLY A 16 2.87 16.69 10.79
C GLY A 16 1.50 16.10 10.49
N GLU A 17 1.23 15.73 9.24
CA GLU A 17 0.02 15.00 8.86
C GLU A 17 0.32 13.49 8.74
N PRO A 18 -0.63 12.61 9.10
CA PRO A 18 -0.50 11.19 8.86
C PRO A 18 -0.45 10.92 7.36
N ASP A 19 0.49 10.07 6.96
CA ASP A 19 0.70 9.72 5.57
C ASP A 19 0.79 8.19 5.45
N ALA A 20 0.17 7.62 4.42
CA ALA A 20 0.12 6.18 4.20
C ALA A 20 -0.05 5.86 2.71
N TRP A 21 0.90 5.12 2.17
CA TRP A 21 0.94 4.72 0.77
C TRP A 21 1.19 3.23 0.68
N VAL A 22 0.57 2.60 -0.32
CA VAL A 22 0.78 1.19 -0.64
C VAL A 22 0.75 0.99 -2.16
N TYR A 23 1.62 0.13 -2.66
CA TYR A 23 1.54 -0.38 -4.02
C TYR A 23 2.03 -1.82 -4.10
N CYS A 24 1.61 -2.50 -5.17
CA CYS A 24 2.00 -3.86 -5.49
C CYS A 24 3.16 -3.85 -6.50
N ASP A 25 4.04 -4.85 -6.46
CA ASP A 25 5.16 -4.98 -7.41
C ASP A 25 4.74 -5.24 -8.87
N ARG A 26 3.50 -5.68 -9.09
CA ARG A 26 2.91 -5.95 -10.41
C ARG A 26 1.46 -5.42 -10.47
N PHE A 27 0.97 -5.19 -11.68
CA PHE A 27 -0.42 -4.73 -11.90
C PHE A 27 -1.47 -5.85 -11.80
N SER A 28 -1.05 -7.09 -12.05
CA SER A 28 -1.92 -8.27 -12.01
C SER A 28 -1.09 -9.50 -11.65
N TYR A 29 -1.77 -10.50 -11.11
CA TYR A 29 -1.18 -11.74 -10.61
C TYR A 29 -2.01 -12.92 -11.09
N ASP A 30 -1.34 -14.02 -11.39
CA ASP A 30 -1.97 -15.31 -11.68
C ASP A 30 -2.18 -16.10 -10.38
N GLU A 31 -2.95 -17.20 -10.47
CA GLU A 31 -3.05 -18.15 -9.36
C GLU A 31 -1.66 -18.71 -9.01
N GLY A 32 -1.35 -18.77 -7.71
CA GLY A 32 -0.05 -19.23 -7.21
C GLY A 32 1.08 -18.20 -7.26
N ASP A 33 0.84 -17.00 -7.81
CA ASP A 33 1.80 -15.92 -7.67
C ASP A 33 1.93 -15.46 -6.20
N THR A 34 3.03 -14.77 -5.93
CA THR A 34 3.27 -14.05 -4.68
C THR A 34 3.08 -12.56 -4.91
N VAL A 35 2.19 -11.93 -4.14
CA VAL A 35 2.00 -10.48 -4.12
C VAL A 35 3.01 -9.86 -3.16
N SER A 36 3.86 -8.95 -3.65
CA SER A 36 4.77 -8.16 -2.82
C SER A 36 4.21 -6.75 -2.62
N LEU A 37 3.76 -6.45 -1.40
CA LEU A 37 3.27 -5.13 -1.03
C LEU A 37 4.41 -4.26 -0.52
N LYS A 38 4.48 -3.04 -1.05
CA LYS A 38 5.41 -2.00 -0.64
C LYS A 38 4.62 -0.89 0.04
N THR A 39 5.09 -0.45 1.21
CA THR A 39 4.41 0.60 1.98
C THR A 39 5.36 1.70 2.40
N HIS A 40 4.79 2.88 2.58
CA HIS A 40 5.37 4.02 3.26
C HIS A 40 4.31 4.56 4.21
N THR A 41 4.67 4.82 5.46
CA THR A 41 3.78 5.54 6.37
C THR A 41 4.54 6.31 7.43
N THR A 42 3.96 7.42 7.90
CA THR A 42 4.42 8.16 9.08
C THR A 42 3.85 7.62 10.39
N ALA A 43 2.85 6.73 10.35
CA ALA A 43 2.32 6.07 11.54
C ALA A 43 3.30 5.02 12.08
N GLU A 44 3.29 4.76 13.39
CA GLU A 44 4.16 3.73 14.00
C GLU A 44 3.71 2.31 13.62
N LYS A 45 2.40 2.12 13.45
CA LYS A 45 1.77 0.85 13.10
C LYS A 45 0.61 1.07 12.14
N TYR A 46 0.35 0.06 11.33
CA TYR A 46 -0.77 0.03 10.41
C TYR A 46 -1.20 -1.42 10.16
N ASP A 47 -2.37 -1.60 9.58
CA ASP A 47 -2.84 -2.90 9.12
C ASP A 47 -2.92 -2.93 7.59
N ILE A 48 -2.94 -4.13 7.03
CA ILE A 48 -3.28 -4.36 5.63
C ILE A 48 -4.54 -5.21 5.59
N GLU A 49 -5.56 -4.66 4.96
CA GLU A 49 -6.81 -5.31 4.66
C GLU A 49 -6.91 -5.55 3.15
N ILE A 50 -7.36 -6.73 2.75
CA ILE A 50 -7.68 -6.99 1.34
C ILE A 50 -9.14 -7.38 1.22
N ILE A 51 -9.82 -6.65 0.34
CA ILE A 51 -11.22 -6.85 0.01
C ILE A 51 -11.28 -7.36 -1.43
N ARG A 52 -11.93 -8.50 -1.65
CA ARG A 52 -12.37 -8.88 -2.99
C ARG A 52 -13.52 -7.99 -3.39
N ASP A 53 -13.29 -7.17 -4.39
CA ASP A 53 -14.28 -6.26 -4.91
C ASP A 53 -15.27 -6.99 -5.84
N GLY A 54 -16.49 -6.49 -5.90
CA GLY A 54 -17.59 -7.08 -6.64
C GLY A 54 -18.94 -6.62 -6.09
N TYR A 55 -20.03 -7.16 -6.64
CA TYR A 55 -21.39 -6.80 -6.21
C TYR A 55 -21.61 -6.94 -4.69
N GLN A 56 -20.96 -7.94 -4.09
CA GLN A 56 -20.88 -8.12 -2.65
C GLN A 56 -19.40 -8.17 -2.25
N PRO A 57 -18.82 -7.02 -1.82
CA PRO A 57 -17.43 -6.97 -1.38
C PRO A 57 -17.20 -7.94 -0.22
N LYS A 58 -16.08 -8.67 -0.27
CA LYS A 58 -15.75 -9.67 0.74
C LYS A 58 -14.36 -9.41 1.31
N PHE A 59 -14.29 -9.29 2.63
CA PHE A 59 -13.02 -9.28 3.35
C PHE A 59 -12.35 -10.65 3.22
N VAL A 60 -11.13 -10.70 2.68
CA VAL A 60 -10.44 -11.96 2.39
C VAL A 60 -9.11 -12.10 3.11
N PHE A 61 -8.54 -11.00 3.61
CA PHE A 61 -7.23 -11.04 4.26
C PHE A 61 -7.05 -9.89 5.23
N LEU A 62 -6.43 -10.19 6.38
CA LEU A 62 -5.97 -9.23 7.37
C LEU A 62 -4.53 -9.52 7.77
N ARG A 63 -3.71 -8.48 7.85
CA ARG A 63 -2.47 -8.47 8.65
C ARG A 63 -2.48 -7.23 9.51
N THR A 64 -2.34 -7.42 10.82
CA THR A 64 -2.39 -6.32 11.77
C THR A 64 -1.02 -5.97 12.32
N SER A 65 -0.90 -4.73 12.81
CA SER A 65 0.24 -4.22 13.57
C SER A 65 1.58 -4.34 12.82
N LEU A 66 1.56 -4.14 11.49
CA LEU A 66 2.77 -4.04 10.71
C LEU A 66 3.56 -2.80 11.14
N PRO A 67 4.90 -2.90 11.25
CA PRO A 67 5.73 -1.76 11.65
C PRO A 67 5.72 -0.71 10.53
N GLY A 68 5.36 0.51 10.90
CA GLY A 68 5.44 1.66 10.01
C GLY A 68 6.88 2.04 9.66
N ARG A 69 7.07 2.53 8.44
CA ARG A 69 8.38 2.94 7.92
C ARG A 69 8.21 4.08 6.92
N THR A 70 8.97 5.14 7.13
CA THR A 70 9.18 6.15 6.08
C THR A 70 10.29 5.67 5.15
N CYS A 71 10.06 5.82 3.85
CA CYS A 71 11.00 5.42 2.80
C CYS A 71 11.34 6.61 1.93
N ASP A 72 12.61 6.75 1.56
CA ASP A 72 13.03 7.71 0.54
C ASP A 72 12.29 7.44 -0.77
N THR A 73 11.82 8.50 -1.42
CA THR A 73 11.06 8.40 -2.67
C THR A 73 11.77 9.20 -3.76
N PRO A 74 12.24 8.55 -4.85
CA PRO A 74 12.91 9.24 -5.94
C PRO A 74 12.04 10.31 -6.59
N HIS A 75 12.68 11.37 -7.13
CA HIS A 75 11.96 12.45 -7.80
C HIS A 75 11.21 11.96 -9.06
N ASP A 76 11.76 10.94 -9.72
CA ASP A 76 11.25 10.27 -10.91
C ASP A 76 10.53 8.96 -10.60
N ALA A 77 10.04 8.76 -9.37
CA ALA A 77 9.31 7.55 -8.95
C ALA A 77 8.09 7.24 -9.83
N TYR A 78 7.49 8.25 -10.47
CA TYR A 78 6.40 8.06 -11.44
C TYR A 78 6.84 7.30 -12.71
N ALA A 79 8.13 7.30 -13.04
CA ALA A 79 8.70 6.67 -14.21
C ALA A 79 9.39 5.34 -13.89
N VAL A 80 10.09 5.26 -12.75
CA VAL A 80 10.93 4.10 -12.40
C VAL A 80 10.42 3.31 -11.18
N GLY A 81 9.32 3.77 -10.57
CA GLY A 81 8.81 3.23 -9.30
C GLY A 81 9.53 3.81 -8.08
N CYS A 82 8.94 3.63 -6.90
CA CYS A 82 9.50 4.17 -5.66
C CYS A 82 10.71 3.39 -5.13
N GLY A 83 10.88 2.13 -5.55
CA GLY A 83 11.99 1.27 -5.10
C GLY A 83 11.93 0.89 -3.61
N TRP A 84 10.77 0.98 -2.97
CA TRP A 84 10.65 0.69 -1.54
C TRP A 84 10.84 -0.80 -1.22
N PRO A 85 11.41 -1.13 -0.04
CA PRO A 85 11.55 -2.51 0.39
C PRO A 85 10.18 -3.17 0.59
N GLU A 86 10.12 -4.51 0.42
CA GLU A 86 8.94 -5.28 0.77
C GLU A 86 8.52 -5.02 2.23
N ALA A 87 7.22 -4.82 2.42
CA ALA A 87 6.60 -4.71 3.72
C ALA A 87 5.81 -5.97 4.09
N LEU A 88 5.17 -6.60 3.10
CA LEU A 88 4.41 -7.83 3.26
C LEU A 88 4.43 -8.65 1.97
N SER A 89 4.60 -9.95 2.12
CA SER A 89 4.49 -10.95 1.04
C SER A 89 3.26 -11.83 1.28
N ILE A 90 2.48 -12.07 0.22
CA ILE A 90 1.25 -12.87 0.29
C ILE A 90 1.28 -13.90 -0.84
N HIS A 91 1.32 -15.18 -0.49
CA HIS A 91 1.25 -16.26 -1.46
C HIS A 91 -0.23 -16.57 -1.80
N LEU A 92 -0.61 -16.48 -3.07
CA LEU A 92 -2.01 -16.60 -3.47
C LEU A 92 -2.55 -18.04 -3.41
N GLU A 93 -1.71 -19.07 -3.45
CA GLU A 93 -2.23 -20.44 -3.23
C GLU A 93 -2.75 -20.66 -1.81
N GLU A 94 -2.14 -20.04 -0.80
CA GLU A 94 -2.50 -20.26 0.60
C GLU A 94 -3.91 -19.76 0.93
N GLY A 95 -4.36 -18.71 0.23
CA GLY A 95 -5.66 -18.08 0.45
C GLY A 95 -6.77 -18.54 -0.49
N LYS A 96 -6.48 -19.41 -1.47
CA LYS A 96 -7.45 -19.85 -2.51
C LYS A 96 -8.18 -18.67 -3.14
N TRP A 97 -7.41 -17.72 -3.66
CA TRP A 97 -7.93 -16.46 -4.18
C TRP A 97 -8.68 -16.71 -5.49
N GLU A 98 -9.90 -16.20 -5.59
CA GLU A 98 -10.71 -16.30 -6.80
C GLU A 98 -10.29 -15.23 -7.83
N PHE A 99 -10.54 -15.47 -9.12
CA PHE A 99 -10.34 -14.43 -10.12
C PHE A 99 -11.27 -13.23 -9.84
N ALA A 100 -10.71 -12.07 -9.50
CA ALA A 100 -11.46 -10.86 -9.18
C ALA A 100 -10.55 -9.63 -9.17
N PHE A 101 -11.17 -8.46 -8.98
CA PHE A 101 -10.46 -7.26 -8.58
C PHE A 101 -10.34 -7.21 -7.05
N TYR A 102 -9.22 -6.71 -6.54
CA TYR A 102 -8.93 -6.68 -5.12
C TYR A 102 -8.49 -5.28 -4.69
N LEU A 103 -9.08 -4.80 -3.60
CA LEU A 103 -8.72 -3.54 -2.96
C LEU A 103 -7.76 -3.84 -1.81
N VAL A 104 -6.62 -3.15 -1.80
CA VAL A 104 -5.70 -3.13 -0.66
C VAL A 104 -5.96 -1.85 0.13
N ILE A 105 -6.35 -1.99 1.38
CA ILE A 105 -6.60 -0.86 2.29
C ILE A 105 -5.52 -0.86 3.37
N ILE A 106 -4.97 0.32 3.63
CA ILE A 106 -3.89 0.56 4.61
C ILE A 106 -4.39 1.44 5.77
N PRO A 107 -5.22 0.93 6.69
CA PRO A 107 -5.60 1.69 7.86
C PRO A 107 -4.39 1.89 8.78
N ILE A 108 -4.07 3.15 9.09
CA ILE A 108 -3.07 3.49 10.10
C ILE A 108 -3.68 3.33 11.50
N GLN A 109 -2.92 2.73 12.41
CA GLN A 109 -3.30 2.67 13.82
C GLN A 109 -2.91 4.00 14.47
N GLU A 110 -3.94 4.77 14.84
CA GLU A 110 -3.93 5.98 15.69
C GLU A 110 -2.65 6.85 15.65
N PHE A 111 -2.72 7.97 14.94
CA PHE A 111 -1.65 8.96 14.94
C PHE A 111 -1.67 9.80 16.23
N HIS A 112 -0.67 9.62 17.10
CA HIS A 112 -0.46 10.42 18.31
C HIS A 112 -0.07 11.89 18.00
N GLY A 113 -0.95 12.66 17.36
CA GLY A 113 -0.63 14.04 16.97
C GLY A 113 -1.78 15.03 16.80
N ARG A 114 -3.05 14.62 16.93
CA ARG A 114 -4.16 15.58 17.08
C ARG A 114 -4.62 15.61 18.53
N VAL A 115 -4.02 16.51 19.30
CA VAL A 115 -4.68 17.08 20.48
C VAL A 115 -5.79 17.99 19.93
N TYR A 116 -7.05 17.63 20.16
CA TYR A 116 -8.18 18.53 19.98
C TYR A 116 -8.18 19.58 21.09
#